data_AF-A0A844ECF5-F1
#
_entry.id   AF-A0A844ECF5-F1
#
_cell.length_a   1.000
_cell.length_b   1.000
_cell.length_c   1.000
_cell.angle_alpha   90.00
_cell.angle_beta   90.00
_cell.angle_gamma   90.00
#
_symmetry.space_group_name_H-M   'P 1'
#
loop_
_entity.id
_entity.type
_entity.pdbx_description
1 polymer ?
#
loop_
_entity_poly.entity_id
_entity_poly.type
_entity_poly.pdbx_seq_one_letter_code
_entity_poly.pdbx_strand_id
1 'polypeptide(L)'
;SPIWVYVIITIIMAVGTGLFQSPNSDIVMSVVPKDSLGSAGSLNALARNVGMISGTALSTSALFIAMSVKAGFHVTNYLPAQPEVFIFGMHVAFAVSLIIIIGAWILSIMQGRAVKPGDLK
;
A
#
# COMPACT_ATOMS: atom_id res chain seq x y z
N SER A 1 27.03 -9.49 -7.00
CA SER A 1 26.53 -8.91 -5.74
C SER A 1 25.04 -8.62 -5.88
N PRO A 2 24.15 -9.22 -5.07
CA PRO A 2 22.68 -9.09 -5.19
C PRO A 2 22.14 -7.66 -5.08
N ILE A 3 22.96 -6.73 -4.59
CA ILE A 3 22.62 -5.30 -4.41
C ILE A 3 22.17 -4.64 -5.72
N TRP A 4 22.79 -4.97 -6.86
CA TRP A 4 22.42 -4.36 -8.14
C TRP A 4 21.00 -4.72 -8.60
N VAL A 5 20.55 -5.95 -8.31
CA VAL A 5 19.18 -6.39 -8.63
C VAL A 5 18.17 -5.60 -7.81
N TYR A 6 18.44 -5.43 -6.52
CA TYR A 6 17.61 -4.60 -5.65
C TYR A 6 17.52 -3.15 -6.16
N VAL A 7 18.66 -2.54 -6.47
CA VAL A 7 18.72 -1.16 -6.99
C VAL A 7 17.89 -0.99 -8.25
N ILE A 8 18.03 -1.90 -9.23
CA ILE A 8 17.28 -1.84 -10.49
C ILE A 8 15.77 -1.95 -10.22
N ILE A 9 15.35 -2.91 -9.39
CA ILE A 9 13.93 -3.11 -9.06
C ILE A 9 13.36 -1.86 -8.37
N THR A 10 14.08 -1.28 -7.42
CA THR A 10 13.65 -0.05 -6.72
C THR A 10 13.51 1.13 -7.68
N ILE A 11 14.44 1.29 -8.64
CA ILE A 11 14.34 2.34 -9.67
C ILE A 11 13.08 2.15 -10.51
N ILE A 12 12.82 0.93 -11.00
CA ILE A 12 11.64 0.64 -11.81
C ILE A 12 10.35 0.93 -11.01
N MET A 13 10.30 0.53 -9.74
CA MET A 13 9.17 0.84 -8.85
C MET A 13 8.98 2.35 -8.64
N ALA A 14 10.07 3.10 -8.42
CA ALA A 14 10.01 4.54 -8.22
C ALA A 14 9.54 5.26 -9.49
N VAL A 15 10.04 4.85 -10.66
CA VAL A 15 9.60 5.39 -11.96
C VAL A 15 8.13 5.07 -12.20
N GLY A 16 7.71 3.82 -11.98
CA GLY A 16 6.30 3.42 -12.12
C GLY A 16 5.38 4.24 -11.22
N THR A 17 5.70 4.33 -9.93
CA THR A 17 4.89 5.11 -8.98
C THR A 17 4.84 6.60 -9.34
N GLY A 18 5.94 7.20 -9.80
CA GLY A 18 5.98 8.59 -10.25
C GLY A 18 5.11 8.84 -11.49
N LEU A 19 5.24 8.00 -12.51
CA LEU A 19 4.48 8.15 -13.77
C LEU A 19 2.98 7.93 -13.58
N PHE A 20 2.58 7.00 -12.71
CA PHE A 20 1.17 6.65 -12.53
C PHE A 20 0.47 7.42 -11.39
N GLN A 21 1.19 8.02 -10.43
CA GLN A 21 0.54 8.78 -9.34
C GLN A 21 -0.17 10.05 -9.82
N SER A 22 0.45 10.83 -10.72
CA SER A 22 -0.13 12.09 -11.20
C SER A 22 -1.44 11.85 -11.96
N PRO A 23 -1.46 11.03 -13.03
CA PRO A 23 -2.71 10.75 -13.75
C PRO A 23 -3.80 10.15 -12.85
N ASN A 24 -3.44 9.27 -11.91
CA ASN A 24 -4.42 8.65 -11.02
C ASN A 24 -5.09 9.66 -10.08
N SER A 25 -4.33 10.64 -9.58
CA SER A 25 -4.87 11.70 -8.73
C SER A 25 -5.69 12.71 -9.54
N ASP A 26 -5.27 12.99 -10.77
CA ASP A 26 -5.90 13.98 -11.66
C ASP A 26 -7.25 13.48 -12.21
N ILE A 27 -7.38 12.19 -12.55
CA ILE A 27 -8.65 11.59 -13.04
C ILE A 27 -9.76 11.72 -11.99
N VAL A 28 -9.44 11.49 -10.72
CA VAL A 28 -10.41 11.63 -9.63
C VAL A 28 -10.85 13.09 -9.46
N MET A 29 -9.95 14.04 -9.69
CA MET A 29 -10.27 15.46 -9.58
C MET A 29 -10.96 16.01 -10.85
N SER A 30 -10.73 15.45 -12.03
CA SER A 30 -11.33 15.90 -13.29
C SER A 30 -12.83 15.62 -13.39
N VAL A 31 -13.34 14.62 -12.65
CA VAL A 31 -14.76 14.26 -12.62
C VAL A 31 -15.59 15.05 -11.60
N VAL A 32 -14.95 15.91 -10.79
CA VAL A 32 -15.61 16.68 -9.73
C VAL A 32 -15.96 18.09 -10.22
N PRO A 33 -17.17 18.62 -9.94
CA PRO A 33 -17.53 20.01 -10.23
C PRO A 33 -16.55 21.00 -9.59
N LYS A 34 -16.20 22.09 -10.31
CA LYS A 34 -15.19 23.06 -9.86
C LYS A 34 -15.46 23.65 -8.47
N ASP A 35 -16.72 23.83 -8.11
CA ASP A 35 -17.14 24.36 -6.82
C ASP A 35 -16.88 23.40 -5.64
N SER A 36 -16.71 22.10 -5.93
CA SER A 36 -16.50 21.04 -4.94
C SER A 36 -15.09 20.45 -4.95
N LEU A 37 -14.19 20.97 -5.80
CA LEU A 37 -12.81 20.48 -5.94
C LEU A 37 -12.03 20.48 -4.62
N GLY A 38 -12.19 21.53 -3.79
CA GLY A 38 -11.55 21.61 -2.48
C GLY A 38 -12.03 20.52 -1.50
N SER A 39 -13.33 20.25 -1.49
CA SER A 39 -13.94 19.20 -0.66
C SER A 39 -13.52 17.80 -1.14
N ALA A 40 -13.59 17.52 -2.44
CA ALA A 40 -13.18 16.23 -2.99
C ALA A 40 -11.66 15.99 -2.86
N GLY A 41 -10.84 17.02 -3.07
CA GLY A 41 -9.40 16.94 -2.90
C GLY A 41 -9.00 16.65 -1.45
N SER A 42 -9.64 17.32 -0.48
CA SER A 42 -9.40 17.04 0.94
C SER A 42 -9.86 15.65 1.37
N LEU A 43 -10.99 15.15 0.85
CA LEU A 43 -11.46 13.79 1.09
C LEU A 43 -10.50 12.74 0.50
N ASN A 44 -10.01 12.96 -0.72
CA ASN A 44 -9.01 12.08 -1.35
C ASN A 44 -7.70 12.05 -0.55
N ALA A 45 -7.21 13.22 -0.11
CA ALA A 45 -6.02 13.32 0.73
C ALA A 45 -6.21 12.62 2.08
N LEU A 46 -7.38 12.79 2.71
CA LEU A 46 -7.74 12.12 3.96
C LEU A 46 -7.74 10.61 3.78
N ALA A 47 -8.45 10.10 2.76
CA ALA A 47 -8.53 8.67 2.48
C ALA A 47 -7.13 8.07 2.23
N ARG A 48 -6.29 8.75 1.44
CA ARG A 48 -4.91 8.34 1.18
C ARG A 48 -4.07 8.32 2.47
N ASN A 49 -4.12 9.38 3.26
CA ASN A 49 -3.34 9.50 4.49
C ASN A 49 -3.75 8.44 5.52
N VAL A 50 -5.05 8.23 5.72
CA VAL A 50 -5.57 7.18 6.60
C VAL A 50 -5.14 5.81 6.10
N GLY A 51 -5.25 5.54 4.79
CA GLY A 51 -4.80 4.28 4.18
C GLY A 51 -3.30 4.02 4.40
N MET A 52 -2.44 5.04 4.20
CA MET A 52 -1.00 4.90 4.43
C MET A 52 -0.66 4.66 5.91
N ILE A 53 -1.23 5.44 6.83
CA ILE A 53 -0.93 5.31 8.27
C ILE A 53 -1.44 3.97 8.81
N SER A 54 -2.69 3.60 8.48
CA SER A 54 -3.24 2.31 8.90
C SER A 54 -2.49 1.13 8.27
N GLY A 55 -2.16 1.20 6.99
CA GLY A 55 -1.42 0.15 6.28
C GLY A 55 0.00 -0.05 6.84
N THR A 56 0.73 1.04 7.12
CA THR A 56 2.06 0.98 7.73
C THR A 56 2.01 0.42 9.16
N ALA A 57 1.03 0.83 9.96
CA ALA A 57 0.81 0.29 11.30
C ALA A 57 0.46 -1.20 11.27
N LEU A 58 -0.44 -1.64 10.39
CA LEU A 58 -0.82 -3.04 10.22
C LEU A 58 0.35 -3.90 9.76
N SER A 59 1.14 -3.43 8.79
CA SER A 59 2.29 -4.16 8.26
C SER A 59 3.37 -4.34 9.33
N THR A 60 3.66 -3.28 10.09
CA THR A 60 4.64 -3.31 11.19
C THR A 60 4.16 -4.21 12.33
N SER A 61 2.87 -4.14 12.67
CA SER A 61 2.27 -5.01 13.69
C SER A 61 2.31 -6.47 13.26
N ALA A 62 1.92 -6.79 12.03
CA ALA A 62 1.98 -8.15 11.49
C ALA A 62 3.41 -8.72 11.52
N LEU A 63 4.40 -7.90 11.17
CA LEU A 63 5.81 -8.25 11.26
C LEU A 63 6.22 -8.63 12.69
N PHE A 64 6.00 -7.73 13.67
CA PHE A 64 6.41 -7.97 15.06
C PHE A 64 5.61 -9.06 15.75
N ILE A 65 4.33 -9.21 15.43
CA ILE A 65 3.50 -10.33 15.92
C ILE A 65 4.07 -11.65 15.41
N ALA A 66 4.34 -11.76 14.10
CA ALA A 66 4.90 -12.97 13.52
C ALA A 66 6.30 -13.29 14.07
N MET A 67 7.13 -12.26 14.29
CA MET A 67 8.42 -12.42 14.98
C MET A 67 8.23 -12.92 16.41
N SER A 68 7.29 -12.36 17.16
CA SER A 68 7.02 -12.76 18.55
C SER A 68 6.52 -14.21 18.65
N VAL A 69 5.64 -14.62 17.74
CA VAL A 69 5.14 -16.00 17.66
C VAL A 69 6.26 -16.99 17.41
N LYS A 70 7.19 -16.67 16.50
CA LYS A 70 8.31 -17.56 16.18
C LYS A 70 9.39 -17.57 17.26
N ALA A 71 9.63 -16.43 17.93
CA ALA A 71 10.62 -16.32 19.00
C ALA A 71 10.14 -16.92 20.33
N GLY A 72 8.82 -17.03 20.54
CA GLY A 72 8.22 -17.51 21.79
C GLY A 72 8.18 -16.47 22.91
N PHE A 73 8.59 -15.23 22.64
CA PHE A 73 8.52 -14.08 23.55
C PHE A 73 8.18 -12.81 22.78
N HIS A 74 7.81 -11.75 23.48
CA HIS A 74 7.40 -10.50 22.84
C HIS A 74 8.61 -9.77 22.24
N VAL A 75 8.61 -9.64 20.91
CA VAL A 75 9.67 -8.99 20.14
C VAL A 75 9.23 -7.60 19.71
N THR A 76 9.91 -6.58 20.20
CA THR A 76 9.66 -5.16 19.87
C THR A 76 10.77 -4.52 19.05
N ASN A 77 11.88 -5.22 18.84
CA ASN A 77 13.02 -4.73 18.07
C ASN A 77 13.65 -5.85 17.23
N TYR A 78 14.53 -5.50 16.29
CA TYR A 78 15.31 -6.49 15.54
C TYR A 78 16.25 -7.26 16.46
N LEU A 79 16.33 -8.59 16.28
CA LEU A 79 17.27 -9.47 17.00
C LEU A 79 18.44 -9.87 16.10
N PRO A 80 19.64 -9.29 16.27
CA PRO A 80 20.82 -9.65 15.47
C PRO A 80 21.24 -11.11 15.63
N ALA A 81 20.93 -11.71 16.78
CA ALA A 81 21.27 -13.10 17.10
C ALA A 81 20.35 -14.13 16.41
N GLN A 82 19.19 -13.71 15.88
CA GLN A 82 18.19 -14.61 15.27
C GLN A 82 17.59 -13.99 13.98
N PRO A 83 18.39 -13.80 12.92
CA PRO A 83 17.92 -13.18 11.67
C PRO A 83 16.77 -13.96 10.99
N GLU A 84 16.69 -15.27 11.21
CA GLU A 84 15.63 -16.14 10.72
C GLU A 84 14.23 -15.80 11.26
N VAL A 85 14.15 -15.19 12.45
CA VAL A 85 12.88 -14.73 13.04
C VAL A 85 12.34 -13.53 12.25
N PHE A 86 13.24 -12.59 11.92
CA PHE A 86 12.89 -11.43 11.09
C PHE A 86 12.44 -11.85 9.70
N ILE A 87 13.18 -12.76 9.05
CA ILE A 87 12.82 -13.26 7.72
C ILE A 87 11.43 -13.89 7.73
N PHE A 88 11.12 -14.72 8.74
CA PHE A 88 9.78 -15.29 8.87
C PHE A 88 8.70 -14.22 9.05
N GLY A 89 8.95 -13.23 9.91
CA GLY A 89 8.04 -12.11 10.11
C GLY A 89 7.78 -11.35 8.80
N MET A 90 8.81 -11.14 7.98
CA MET A 90 8.65 -10.50 6.67
C MET A 90 7.75 -11.32 5.73
N HIS A 91 7.91 -12.65 5.67
CA HIS A 91 7.05 -13.50 4.84
C HIS A 91 5.58 -13.40 5.25
N VAL A 92 5.29 -13.43 6.55
CA VAL A 92 3.93 -13.28 7.06
C VAL A 92 3.37 -11.89 6.76
N ALA A 93 4.16 -10.83 7.01
CA ALA A 93 3.74 -9.46 6.72
C ALA A 93 3.42 -9.28 5.23
N PHE A 94 4.27 -9.77 4.32
CA PHE A 94 4.00 -9.71 2.89
C PHE A 94 2.80 -10.56 2.45
N ALA A 95 2.58 -11.73 3.06
CA ALA A 95 1.39 -12.53 2.79
C ALA A 95 0.10 -11.79 3.21
N VAL A 96 0.11 -11.14 4.38
CA VAL A 96 -1.02 -10.30 4.83
C VAL A 96 -1.23 -9.12 3.87
N SER A 97 -0.17 -8.42 3.49
CA SER A 97 -0.26 -7.33 2.51
C SER A 97 -0.81 -7.81 1.17
N LEU A 98 -0.42 -9.00 0.70
CA LEU A 98 -0.92 -9.58 -0.54
C LEU A 98 -2.44 -9.80 -0.49
N ILE A 99 -2.97 -10.32 0.61
CA ILE A 99 -4.42 -10.51 0.79
C ILE A 99 -5.15 -9.17 0.73
N ILE A 100 -4.61 -8.14 1.40
CA ILE A 100 -5.18 -6.78 1.39
C ILE A 100 -5.17 -6.21 -0.04
N ILE A 101 -4.06 -6.38 -0.77
CA ILE A 101 -3.93 -5.91 -2.16
C ILE A 101 -4.92 -6.63 -3.08
N ILE A 102 -5.10 -7.94 -2.95
CA ILE A 102 -6.10 -8.69 -3.72
C ILE A 102 -7.51 -8.16 -3.44
N GLY A 103 -7.84 -7.92 -2.17
CA GLY A 103 -9.12 -7.31 -1.78
C GLY A 103 -9.32 -5.92 -2.40
N ALA A 104 -8.30 -5.06 -2.33
CA ALA A 104 -8.34 -3.74 -2.94
C ALA A 104 -8.48 -3.80 -4.47
N TRP A 105 -7.81 -4.76 -5.11
CA TRP A 105 -7.89 -4.97 -6.55
C TRP A 105 -9.29 -5.43 -6.98
N ILE A 106 -9.92 -6.35 -6.23
CA ILE A 106 -11.32 -6.76 -6.47
C ILE A 106 -12.26 -5.56 -6.34
N LEU A 107 -12.11 -4.75 -5.28
CA LEU A 107 -12.91 -3.54 -5.09
C LEU A 107 -12.73 -2.55 -6.25
N SER A 108 -11.50 -2.37 -6.74
CA SER A 108 -11.20 -1.51 -7.88
C SER A 108 -11.91 -1.99 -9.16
N ILE A 109 -11.91 -3.30 -9.43
CA ILE A 109 -12.63 -3.88 -10.57
C ILE A 109 -14.15 -3.68 -10.42
N MET A 110 -14.69 -3.89 -9.21
CA MET A 110 -16.11 -3.69 -8.95
C MET A 110 -16.54 -2.23 -9.17
N GLN A 111 -15.72 -1.26 -8.74
CA GLN A 111 -15.96 0.16 -8.99
C GLN A 111 -15.93 0.49 -10.50
N GLY A 112 -14.96 -0.06 -11.24
CA GLY A 112 -14.88 0.13 -12.70
C GLY A 112 -16.12 -0.35 -13.47
N ARG A 113 -16.89 -1.28 -12.93
CA ARG A 113 -18.15 -1.77 -13.54
C ARG A 113 -19.37 -0.91 -13.21
N ALA A 114 -19.30 -0.09 -12.16
CA ALA A 114 -20.39 0.77 -11.71
C ALA A 114 -20.40 2.15 -12.41
N VAL A 115 -19.27 2.57 -13.01
CA VAL A 115 -19.16 3.82 -13.76
C VAL A 115 -19.78 3.63 -15.15
N LYS A 116 -20.93 4.28 -15.40
CA LYS A 116 -21.58 4.24 -16.71
C LYS A 116 -20.83 5.15 -17.70
N PRO A 117 -20.67 4.76 -18.97
CA PRO A 117 -20.00 5.57 -19.98
C PRO A 117 -20.62 6.97 -20.22
N GLY A 118 -21.84 7.21 -19.75
CA GLY A 118 -22.55 8.49 -19.88
C GLY A 118 -22.20 9.54 -18.82
N ASP A 119 -21.45 9.19 -17.77
CA ASP A 119 -21.00 10.13 -16.72
C ASP A 119 -19.60 10.71 -17.00
N LEU A 120 -18.93 10.21 -18.05
CA LEU A 120 -17.67 10.75 -18.56
C LEU A 120 -18.01 11.94 -19.47
N LYS A 121 -17.76 13.15 -18.97
CA LYS A 121 -17.82 14.38 -19.77
C LYS A 121 -16.55 14.60 -20.58
#